data_AF-A0A212LQZ0-F1
#
_entry.id   AF-A0A212LQZ0-F1
#
_cell.length_a   1.000
_cell.length_b   1.000
_cell.length_c   1.000
_cell.angle_alpha   90.00
_cell.angle_beta   90.00
_cell.angle_gamma   90.00
#
_symmetry.space_group_name_H-M   'P 1'
#
loop_
_entity.id
_entity.type
_entity.pdbx_description
1 polymer ?
#
loop_
_entity_poly.entity_id
_entity_poly.type
_entity_poly.pdbx_seq_one_letter_code
_entity_poly.pdbx_strand_id
1 'polypeptide(L)'
;MVSNVNDMLAVNIAGIKMKTPVMTASGTFGFGLEYSDFVDLNQVGAIVVKGTTLAPKAGNSGRRMAETPAGMLNSIGLENPGVEEFIHTIMPRLAKYDVPVIVNISGNTVEEYGQLAARLDKTGVAGLEVNISCPNVKQGGIAFGTCPDSAAQVVGEVKAKTTLPVIAKLSPNVTDIALMAKAVEAAGADAISLINTLLGMAIDIHTWRPVLGNIVGGFSGPAVKPVAVRMVWQAANAVKVPVIGMGGIMTAADAVEFMLAGASAIAVGTANFVNPYAAVEVAGGIRDYLTERGLNQVNQLVGKVNCG
;
A
#
# COMPACT_ATOMS: atom_id res chain seq x y z
N MET A 1 21.66 -24.63 -19.74
CA MET A 1 21.75 -23.26 -19.19
C MET A 1 20.86 -23.22 -17.98
N VAL A 2 21.45 -23.17 -16.78
CA VAL A 2 20.69 -23.02 -15.53
C VAL A 2 20.18 -21.59 -15.54
N SER A 3 18.88 -21.40 -15.79
CA SER A 3 18.24 -20.11 -15.58
C SER A 3 18.47 -19.72 -14.13
N ASN A 4 19.00 -18.52 -13.92
CA ASN A 4 19.21 -18.00 -12.57
C ASN A 4 17.82 -17.92 -11.91
N VAL A 5 17.53 -18.80 -10.95
CA VAL A 5 16.23 -18.90 -10.27
C VAL A 5 15.84 -17.58 -9.59
N ASN A 6 16.79 -16.67 -9.38
CA ASN A 6 16.60 -15.31 -8.86
C ASN A 6 15.91 -14.32 -9.82
N ASP A 7 15.64 -14.65 -11.08
CA ASP A 7 15.05 -13.69 -12.04
C ASP A 7 13.54 -13.89 -12.25
N MET A 8 12.96 -15.04 -11.90
CA MET A 8 11.54 -15.34 -12.22
C MET A 8 10.53 -14.38 -11.57
N LEU A 9 10.88 -13.84 -10.40
CA LEU A 9 10.03 -12.94 -9.61
C LEU A 9 10.48 -11.47 -9.70
N ALA A 10 11.59 -11.17 -10.34
CA ALA A 10 12.11 -9.81 -10.34
C ALA A 10 11.17 -8.87 -11.11
N VAL A 11 10.88 -7.69 -10.54
CA VAL A 11 10.05 -6.66 -11.17
C VAL A 11 10.69 -5.28 -11.02
N ASN A 12 10.31 -4.37 -11.92
CA ASN A 12 10.66 -2.97 -11.84
C ASN A 12 9.37 -2.14 -11.90
N ILE A 13 9.04 -1.47 -10.79
CA ILE A 13 7.85 -0.64 -10.68
C ILE A 13 8.29 0.81 -10.61
N ALA A 14 8.06 1.56 -11.69
CA ALA A 14 8.40 2.98 -11.79
C ALA A 14 9.88 3.31 -11.46
N GLY A 15 10.81 2.41 -11.78
CA GLY A 15 12.24 2.56 -11.47
C GLY A 15 12.67 1.85 -10.17
N ILE A 16 11.73 1.41 -9.35
CA ILE A 16 11.99 0.65 -8.12
C ILE A 16 12.21 -0.82 -8.47
N LYS A 17 13.48 -1.26 -8.40
CA LYS A 17 13.86 -2.66 -8.64
C LYS A 17 13.56 -3.51 -7.42
N MET A 18 12.74 -4.55 -7.59
CA MET A 18 12.35 -5.48 -6.53
C MET A 18 12.71 -6.91 -6.92
N LYS A 19 13.22 -7.69 -5.96
CA LYS A 19 13.59 -9.10 -6.15
C LYS A 19 12.38 -10.03 -6.30
N THR A 20 11.21 -9.56 -5.87
CA THR A 20 9.92 -10.23 -5.93
C THR A 20 8.82 -9.17 -6.11
N PRO A 21 7.64 -9.47 -6.70
CA PRO A 21 6.55 -8.49 -6.79
C PRO A 21 5.87 -8.21 -5.44
N VAL A 22 6.26 -8.91 -4.37
CA VAL A 22 5.57 -8.87 -3.08
C VAL A 22 6.20 -7.85 -2.15
N MET A 23 5.47 -6.79 -1.81
CA MET A 23 5.85 -5.77 -0.83
C MET A 23 4.96 -5.84 0.42
N THR A 24 5.36 -5.18 1.51
CA THR A 24 4.51 -5.06 2.70
C THR A 24 3.61 -3.84 2.59
N ALA A 25 2.35 -3.93 3.01
CA ALA A 25 1.45 -2.79 3.00
C ALA A 25 1.75 -1.83 4.17
N SER A 26 1.67 -0.52 3.91
CA SER A 26 1.84 0.49 4.95
C SER A 26 0.90 0.29 6.13
N GLY A 27 1.42 0.46 7.34
CA GLY A 27 0.65 0.40 8.59
C GLY A 27 0.50 -1.01 9.18
N THR A 28 0.86 -2.06 8.45
CA THR A 28 0.80 -3.45 8.94
C THR A 28 2.16 -4.07 9.20
N PHE A 29 3.24 -3.37 8.85
CA PHE A 29 4.62 -3.84 8.99
C PHE A 29 5.52 -2.84 9.73
N GLY A 30 4.91 -1.90 10.48
CA GLY A 30 5.64 -0.87 11.21
C GLY A 30 6.56 -0.05 10.31
N PHE A 31 7.83 0.05 10.70
CA PHE A 31 8.92 0.51 9.84
C PHE A 31 9.76 -0.64 9.27
N GLY A 32 9.31 -1.89 9.42
CA GLY A 32 9.98 -3.12 8.99
C GLY A 32 10.88 -3.71 10.07
N LEU A 33 11.56 -2.87 10.83
CA LEU A 33 12.50 -3.28 11.88
C LEU A 33 11.82 -4.10 13.01
N GLU A 34 10.52 -3.92 13.23
CA GLU A 34 9.76 -4.70 14.21
C GLU A 34 9.61 -6.18 13.81
N TYR A 35 9.77 -6.49 12.53
CA TYR A 35 9.66 -7.85 11.99
C TYR A 35 11.02 -8.51 11.71
N SER A 36 12.14 -7.80 11.93
CA SER A 36 13.48 -8.32 11.61
C SER A 36 13.90 -9.54 12.44
N ASP A 37 13.27 -9.74 13.59
CA ASP A 37 13.50 -10.91 14.45
C ASP A 37 12.81 -12.18 13.91
N PHE A 38 11.82 -12.01 13.02
CA PHE A 38 11.06 -13.12 12.43
C PHE A 38 11.48 -13.37 10.98
N VAL A 39 11.65 -12.31 10.20
CA VAL A 39 11.85 -12.37 8.75
C VAL A 39 13.11 -11.62 8.35
N ASP A 40 13.93 -12.21 7.48
CA ASP A 40 14.97 -11.48 6.78
C ASP A 40 14.33 -10.49 5.81
N LEU A 41 14.45 -9.21 6.13
CA LEU A 41 13.86 -8.10 5.38
C LEU A 41 14.31 -8.04 3.92
N ASN A 42 15.42 -8.69 3.55
CA ASN A 42 15.90 -8.77 2.17
C ASN A 42 15.06 -9.73 1.28
N GLN A 43 14.14 -10.51 1.87
CA GLN A 43 13.31 -11.48 1.16
C GLN A 43 11.98 -10.92 0.64
N VAL A 44 11.60 -9.70 1.05
CA VAL A 44 10.46 -8.98 0.46
C VAL A 44 10.94 -8.06 -0.66
N GLY A 45 10.02 -7.75 -1.58
CA GLY A 45 10.29 -6.93 -2.76
C GLY A 45 10.54 -5.46 -2.41
N ALA A 46 9.75 -4.94 -1.46
CA ALA A 46 9.93 -3.63 -0.85
C ALA A 46 9.22 -3.57 0.51
N ILE A 47 9.66 -2.65 1.36
CA ILE A 47 8.98 -2.31 2.62
C ILE A 47 8.28 -0.98 2.43
N VAL A 48 6.94 -0.96 2.49
CA VAL A 48 6.21 0.30 2.66
C VAL A 48 6.06 0.59 4.14
N VAL A 49 6.77 1.60 4.62
CA VAL A 49 6.72 1.96 6.03
C VAL A 49 5.40 2.64 6.39
N LYS A 50 5.11 2.71 7.69
CA LYS A 50 3.95 3.41 8.27
C LYS A 50 3.84 4.85 7.73
N GLY A 51 2.60 5.33 7.63
CA GLY A 51 2.31 6.70 7.20
C GLY A 51 3.06 7.75 8.03
N THR A 52 3.93 8.50 7.38
CA THR A 52 4.78 9.55 7.95
C THR A 52 4.11 10.91 7.73
N THR A 53 4.04 11.71 8.79
CA THR A 53 3.57 13.11 8.75
C THR A 53 4.70 14.08 9.09
N LEU A 54 4.52 15.38 8.84
CA LEU A 54 5.57 16.37 9.15
C LEU A 54 5.92 16.37 10.64
N ALA A 55 4.91 16.53 11.49
CA ALA A 55 5.03 16.46 12.93
C ALA A 55 4.65 15.05 13.44
N PRO A 56 5.14 14.64 14.62
CA PRO A 56 4.68 13.43 15.28
C PRO A 56 3.16 13.43 15.52
N LYS A 57 2.53 12.26 15.45
CA LYS A 57 1.12 12.05 15.78
C LYS A 57 0.99 10.91 16.79
N ALA A 58 0.20 11.15 17.85
CA ALA A 58 -0.11 10.14 18.87
C ALA A 58 -1.15 9.10 18.42
N GLY A 59 -1.87 9.36 17.33
CA GLY A 59 -3.00 8.53 16.89
C GLY A 59 -4.31 8.80 17.65
N ASN A 60 -5.35 8.05 17.30
CA ASN A 60 -6.68 8.20 17.89
C ASN A 60 -6.74 7.65 19.33
N SER A 61 -7.64 8.15 20.17
CA SER A 61 -7.84 7.57 21.51
C SER A 61 -8.77 6.35 21.47
N GLY A 62 -8.83 5.62 22.60
CA GLY A 62 -9.73 4.48 22.78
C GLY A 62 -9.30 3.21 22.03
N ARG A 63 -10.24 2.29 21.84
CA ARG A 63 -9.99 1.03 21.13
C ARG A 63 -9.75 1.31 19.66
N ARG A 64 -8.54 0.99 19.17
CA ARG A 64 -8.08 1.26 17.79
C ARG A 64 -8.25 0.07 16.85
N MET A 65 -8.57 -1.12 17.34
CA MET A 65 -8.72 -2.34 16.53
C MET A 65 -9.89 -3.18 17.02
N ALA A 66 -10.58 -3.83 16.09
CA ALA A 66 -11.64 -4.78 16.35
C ALA A 66 -11.65 -5.86 15.27
N GLU A 67 -11.88 -7.12 15.65
CA GLU A 67 -12.10 -8.19 14.68
C GLU A 67 -13.48 -8.10 14.05
N THR A 68 -13.60 -8.64 12.84
CA THR A 68 -14.84 -8.81 12.09
C THR A 68 -14.78 -10.15 11.36
N PRO A 69 -15.91 -10.72 10.90
CA PRO A 69 -15.88 -11.92 10.08
C PRO A 69 -14.93 -11.77 8.88
N ALA A 70 -13.92 -12.63 8.83
CA ALA A 70 -12.88 -12.64 7.79
C ALA A 70 -12.17 -11.28 7.57
N GLY A 71 -11.95 -10.51 8.64
CA GLY A 71 -11.24 -9.25 8.55
C GLY A 71 -11.10 -8.51 9.87
N MET A 72 -10.72 -7.23 9.80
CA MET A 72 -10.61 -6.38 10.97
C MET A 72 -10.99 -4.93 10.65
N LEU A 73 -11.39 -4.19 11.68
CA LEU A 73 -11.50 -2.75 11.67
C LEU A 73 -10.29 -2.14 12.37
N ASN A 74 -9.78 -1.03 11.83
CA ASN A 74 -8.74 -0.23 12.48
C ASN A 74 -9.09 1.26 12.50
N SER A 75 -8.65 1.95 13.55
CA SER A 75 -8.72 3.40 13.66
C SER A 75 -7.49 3.91 14.39
N ILE A 76 -6.32 3.69 13.79
CA ILE A 76 -5.03 4.04 14.41
C ILE A 76 -4.86 5.56 14.53
N GLY A 77 -5.36 6.32 13.54
CA GLY A 77 -5.20 7.79 13.51
C GLY A 77 -3.82 8.26 13.06
N LEU A 78 -3.14 7.47 12.23
CA LEU A 78 -1.80 7.78 11.69
C LEU A 78 -0.76 8.05 12.79
N GLU A 79 -0.78 7.29 13.89
CA GLU A 79 0.26 7.39 14.91
C GLU A 79 1.65 7.21 14.28
N ASN A 80 2.56 8.18 14.40
CA ASN A 80 3.89 8.10 13.82
C ASN A 80 4.83 9.11 14.50
N PRO A 81 6.15 8.90 14.45
CA PRO A 81 7.10 9.76 15.13
C PRO A 81 7.45 11.05 14.36
N GLY A 82 6.86 11.27 13.19
CA GLY A 82 7.18 12.40 12.31
C GLY A 82 8.34 12.12 11.36
N VAL A 83 8.49 12.99 10.36
CA VAL A 83 9.46 12.80 9.28
C VAL A 83 10.90 12.93 9.75
N GLU A 84 11.19 13.81 10.71
CA GLU A 84 12.55 14.03 11.21
C GLU A 84 13.11 12.79 11.93
N GLU A 85 12.31 12.17 12.81
CA GLU A 85 12.71 10.92 13.47
C GLU A 85 12.90 9.78 12.47
N PHE A 86 12.03 9.71 11.45
CA PHE A 86 12.20 8.73 10.38
C PHE A 86 13.53 8.91 9.65
N ILE A 87 13.86 10.12 9.21
CA ILE A 87 15.07 10.43 8.44
C ILE A 87 16.33 10.19 9.27
N HIS A 88 16.34 10.64 10.53
CA HIS A 88 17.56 10.66 11.34
C HIS A 88 17.81 9.38 12.14
N THR A 89 16.78 8.60 12.45
CA THR A 89 16.92 7.41 13.29
C THR A 89 16.52 6.12 12.57
N ILE A 90 15.38 6.11 11.89
CA ILE A 90 14.78 4.88 11.36
C ILE A 90 15.41 4.50 10.02
N MET A 91 15.48 5.44 9.08
CA MET A 91 16.01 5.20 7.73
C MET A 91 17.48 4.71 7.75
N PRO A 92 18.40 5.27 8.58
CA PRO A 92 19.77 4.75 8.68
C PRO A 92 19.86 3.29 9.15
N ARG A 93 18.89 2.82 9.93
CA ARG A 93 18.81 1.41 10.35
C ARG A 93 18.32 0.53 9.20
N LEU A 94 17.33 1.00 8.45
CA LEU A 94 16.81 0.30 7.27
C LEU A 94 17.81 0.24 6.12
N ALA A 95 18.67 1.24 5.97
CA ALA A 95 19.72 1.28 4.95
C ALA A 95 20.77 0.15 5.09
N LYS A 96 20.77 -0.60 6.20
CA LYS A 96 21.60 -1.79 6.39
C LYS A 96 21.09 -3.02 5.64
N TYR A 97 19.85 -2.97 5.13
CA TYR A 97 19.23 -4.03 4.37
C TYR A 97 19.22 -3.68 2.87
N ASP A 98 19.41 -4.69 2.03
CA ASP A 98 19.31 -4.61 0.58
C ASP A 98 17.85 -4.86 0.13
N VAL A 99 16.98 -3.94 0.56
CA VAL A 99 15.55 -3.91 0.25
C VAL A 99 15.09 -2.47 0.01
N PRO A 100 14.33 -2.19 -1.08
CA PRO A 100 13.76 -0.88 -1.30
C PRO A 100 12.81 -0.46 -0.18
N VAL A 101 12.99 0.76 0.34
CA VAL A 101 12.09 1.37 1.32
C VAL A 101 11.22 2.42 0.64
N ILE A 102 9.91 2.25 0.71
CA ILE A 102 8.92 3.19 0.19
C ILE A 102 8.25 3.89 1.38
N VAL A 103 8.23 5.22 1.38
CA VAL A 103 7.63 5.99 2.49
C VAL A 103 6.20 6.33 2.16
N ASN A 104 5.26 5.77 2.92
CA ASN A 104 3.88 6.23 2.90
C ASN A 104 3.82 7.63 3.53
N ILE A 105 3.33 8.63 2.82
CA ILE A 105 3.24 10.01 3.32
C ILE A 105 1.78 10.42 3.50
N SER A 106 1.52 11.20 4.55
CA SER A 106 0.19 11.75 4.83
C SER A 106 0.28 13.17 5.37
N GLY A 107 -0.51 14.06 4.78
CA GLY A 107 -0.62 15.47 5.12
C GLY A 107 -2.07 15.92 5.26
N ASN A 108 -2.27 17.02 5.97
CA ASN A 108 -3.57 17.66 6.15
C ASN A 108 -3.86 18.66 5.02
N THR A 109 -2.82 19.21 4.39
CA THR A 109 -2.94 20.14 3.25
C THR A 109 -2.06 19.71 2.08
N VAL A 110 -2.33 20.22 0.88
CA VAL A 110 -1.54 19.94 -0.34
C VAL A 110 -0.07 20.34 -0.11
N GLU A 111 0.17 21.48 0.53
CA GLU A 111 1.49 22.00 0.85
C GLU A 111 2.24 21.08 1.82
N GLU A 112 1.57 20.50 2.82
CA GLU A 112 2.21 19.55 3.73
C GLU A 112 2.71 18.30 2.99
N TYR A 113 1.96 17.81 1.99
CA TYR A 113 2.42 16.71 1.13
C TYR A 113 3.66 17.10 0.32
N GLY A 114 3.68 18.30 -0.28
CA GLY A 114 4.85 18.81 -0.99
C GLY A 114 6.08 18.97 -0.09
N GLN A 115 5.91 19.45 1.13
CA GLN A 115 6.99 19.55 2.12
C GLN A 115 7.53 18.18 2.54
N LEU A 116 6.66 17.19 2.76
CA LEU A 116 7.08 15.81 3.04
C LEU A 116 7.92 15.24 1.89
N ALA A 117 7.46 15.42 0.66
CA ALA A 117 8.17 14.96 -0.52
C ALA A 117 9.57 15.59 -0.64
N ALA A 118 9.67 16.91 -0.45
CA ALA A 118 10.94 17.63 -0.49
C ALA A 118 11.93 17.17 0.60
N ARG A 119 11.45 16.90 1.82
CA ARG A 119 12.30 16.43 2.93
C ARG A 119 12.79 15.00 2.74
N LEU A 120 11.99 14.15 2.12
CA LEU A 120 12.32 12.75 1.88
C LEU A 120 13.17 12.53 0.62
N ASP A 121 13.20 13.51 -0.30
CA ASP A 121 14.08 13.48 -1.47
C ASP A 121 15.55 13.32 -1.04
N LYS A 122 16.28 12.43 -1.71
CA LYS A 122 17.71 12.13 -1.45
C LYS A 122 18.05 11.59 -0.05
N THR A 123 17.06 11.10 0.70
CA THR A 123 17.30 10.42 1.99
C THR A 123 17.70 8.94 1.86
N GLY A 124 17.73 8.42 0.62
CA GLY A 124 18.02 7.02 0.33
C GLY A 124 16.79 6.12 0.24
N VAL A 125 15.59 6.66 0.44
CA VAL A 125 14.33 5.96 0.18
C VAL A 125 14.15 5.73 -1.33
N ALA A 126 13.44 4.66 -1.70
CA ALA A 126 13.26 4.25 -3.08
C ALA A 126 12.06 4.90 -3.77
N GLY A 127 11.09 5.43 -3.01
CA GLY A 127 9.88 6.05 -3.54
C GLY A 127 8.95 6.56 -2.46
N LEU A 128 7.91 7.29 -2.87
CA LEU A 128 6.88 7.83 -1.99
C LEU A 128 5.52 7.23 -2.34
N GLU A 129 4.80 6.70 -1.34
CA GLU A 129 3.40 6.29 -1.48
C GLU A 129 2.49 7.38 -0.89
N VAL A 130 1.81 8.14 -1.74
CA VAL A 130 0.95 9.26 -1.35
C VAL A 130 -0.39 8.74 -0.87
N ASN A 131 -0.61 8.80 0.45
CA ASN A 131 -1.85 8.33 1.07
C ASN A 131 -2.94 9.41 1.06
N ILE A 132 -3.69 9.48 -0.04
CA ILE A 132 -4.79 10.43 -0.19
C ILE A 132 -6.10 9.97 0.46
N SER A 133 -6.11 8.84 1.17
CA SER A 133 -7.35 8.23 1.68
C SER A 133 -7.89 8.88 2.96
N CYS A 134 -7.16 9.83 3.55
CA CYS A 134 -7.55 10.44 4.81
C CYS A 134 -8.66 11.48 4.63
N PRO A 135 -9.82 11.33 5.32
CA PRO A 135 -10.91 12.28 5.22
C PRO A 135 -10.58 13.53 6.06
N ASN A 136 -10.04 14.59 5.43
CA ASN A 136 -9.79 15.89 6.09
C ASN A 136 -11.06 16.73 6.35
N VAL A 137 -12.22 16.08 6.48
CA VAL A 137 -13.51 16.78 6.54
C VAL A 137 -13.75 17.48 7.88
N LYS A 138 -12.98 17.16 8.94
CA LYS A 138 -13.19 17.73 10.29
C LYS A 138 -12.85 19.22 10.41
N GLN A 139 -12.18 19.83 9.43
CA GLN A 139 -11.88 21.28 9.40
C GLN A 139 -12.34 21.97 8.10
N GLY A 140 -13.42 21.49 7.46
CA GLY A 140 -13.87 22.00 6.16
C GLY A 140 -12.94 21.60 5.01
N GLY A 141 -12.08 20.61 5.23
CA GLY A 141 -11.10 20.14 4.26
C GLY A 141 -11.70 19.24 3.19
N ILE A 142 -11.01 19.25 2.05
CA ILE A 142 -11.33 18.50 0.84
C ILE A 142 -11.09 17.01 1.08
N ALA A 143 -12.02 16.15 0.66
CA ALA A 143 -11.82 14.70 0.65
C ALA A 143 -10.90 14.32 -0.53
N PHE A 144 -9.57 14.39 -0.31
CA PHE A 144 -8.57 14.11 -1.35
C PHE A 144 -8.81 12.77 -2.04
N GLY A 145 -9.16 11.73 -1.28
CA GLY A 145 -9.33 10.37 -1.78
C GLY A 145 -10.67 10.07 -2.44
N THR A 146 -11.59 11.03 -2.52
CA THR A 146 -12.92 10.83 -3.14
C THR A 146 -13.26 11.85 -4.22
N CYS A 147 -12.38 12.82 -4.47
CA CYS A 147 -12.52 13.82 -5.52
C CYS A 147 -11.31 13.74 -6.46
N PRO A 148 -11.51 13.45 -7.77
CA PRO A 148 -10.41 13.32 -8.72
C PRO A 148 -9.50 14.55 -8.80
N ASP A 149 -10.08 15.76 -8.86
CA ASP A 149 -9.32 17.01 -8.97
C ASP A 149 -8.44 17.24 -7.75
N SER A 150 -8.97 16.91 -6.57
CA SER A 150 -8.26 17.07 -5.30
C SER A 150 -7.15 16.04 -5.13
N ALA A 151 -7.36 14.80 -5.59
CA ALA A 151 -6.32 13.79 -5.67
C ALA A 151 -5.19 14.23 -6.60
N ALA A 152 -5.55 14.76 -7.78
CA ALA A 152 -4.60 15.27 -8.77
C ALA A 152 -3.77 16.43 -8.23
N GLN A 153 -4.37 17.37 -7.50
CA GLN A 153 -3.65 18.48 -6.86
C GLN A 153 -2.57 17.99 -5.88
N VAL A 154 -2.91 17.04 -5.00
CA VAL A 154 -1.94 16.48 -4.05
C VAL A 154 -0.81 15.76 -4.77
N VAL A 155 -1.13 14.92 -5.76
CA VAL A 155 -0.13 14.17 -6.52
C VAL A 155 0.78 15.10 -7.31
N GLY A 156 0.22 16.11 -7.97
CA GLY A 156 0.99 17.10 -8.73
C GLY A 156 1.93 17.90 -7.84
N GLU A 157 1.49 18.33 -6.66
CA GLU A 157 2.36 19.02 -5.69
C GLU A 157 3.50 18.12 -5.21
N VAL A 158 3.22 16.87 -4.85
CA VAL A 158 4.26 15.90 -4.48
C VAL A 158 5.26 15.73 -5.61
N LYS A 159 4.77 15.49 -6.84
CA LYS A 159 5.61 15.23 -8.01
C LYS A 159 6.51 16.43 -8.35
N ALA A 160 6.05 17.65 -8.12
CA ALA A 160 6.83 18.88 -8.32
C ALA A 160 7.97 19.08 -7.29
N LYS A 161 7.95 18.35 -6.17
CA LYS A 161 8.87 18.56 -5.04
C LYS A 161 9.86 17.42 -4.81
N THR A 162 9.84 16.36 -5.62
CA THR A 162 10.75 15.22 -5.49
C THR A 162 11.21 14.67 -6.84
N THR A 163 12.38 14.04 -6.85
CA THR A 163 12.90 13.24 -7.97
C THR A 163 12.57 11.76 -7.84
N LEU A 164 12.03 11.34 -6.68
CA LEU A 164 11.66 9.97 -6.40
C LEU A 164 10.42 9.54 -7.19
N PRO A 165 10.25 8.24 -7.47
CA PRO A 165 9.00 7.68 -7.94
C PRO A 165 7.84 7.99 -6.98
N VAL A 166 6.71 8.44 -7.52
CA VAL A 166 5.50 8.80 -6.78
C VAL A 166 4.41 7.77 -7.06
N ILE A 167 3.97 7.09 -6.02
CA ILE A 167 2.92 6.07 -6.05
C ILE A 167 1.65 6.66 -5.43
N ALA A 168 0.57 6.82 -6.18
CA ALA A 168 -0.69 7.34 -5.63
C ALA A 168 -1.53 6.20 -5.02
N LYS A 169 -1.79 6.25 -3.71
CA LYS A 169 -2.59 5.22 -3.01
C LYS A 169 -4.07 5.56 -2.97
N LEU A 170 -4.88 4.84 -3.75
CA LEU A 170 -6.29 5.14 -3.93
C LEU A 170 -7.19 4.52 -2.85
N SER A 171 -8.21 5.30 -2.47
CA SER A 171 -9.29 4.87 -1.60
C SER A 171 -10.31 4.02 -2.39
N PRO A 172 -10.84 2.93 -1.82
CA PRO A 172 -11.95 2.20 -2.43
C PRO A 172 -13.31 2.89 -2.22
N ASN A 173 -13.38 3.92 -1.37
CA ASN A 173 -14.64 4.56 -0.95
C ASN A 173 -15.10 5.61 -1.97
N VAL A 174 -15.19 5.20 -3.25
CA VAL A 174 -15.53 6.04 -4.40
C VAL A 174 -16.51 5.32 -5.32
N THR A 175 -17.28 6.10 -6.09
CA THR A 175 -18.20 5.55 -7.09
C THR A 175 -17.45 4.94 -8.28
N ASP A 176 -16.41 5.62 -8.77
CA ASP A 176 -15.63 5.20 -9.94
C ASP A 176 -14.12 5.28 -9.65
N ILE A 177 -13.49 4.12 -9.53
CA ILE A 177 -12.05 4.00 -9.27
C ILE A 177 -11.22 4.31 -10.53
N ALA A 178 -11.75 4.06 -11.73
CA ALA A 178 -11.05 4.33 -12.98
C ALA A 178 -10.90 5.84 -13.20
N LEU A 179 -11.90 6.63 -12.82
CA LEU A 179 -11.81 8.10 -12.85
C LEU A 179 -10.73 8.62 -11.90
N MET A 180 -10.66 8.11 -10.67
CA MET A 180 -9.62 8.46 -9.71
C MET A 180 -8.22 8.09 -10.23
N ALA A 181 -8.07 6.89 -10.79
CA ALA A 181 -6.81 6.40 -11.34
C ALA A 181 -6.29 7.28 -12.49
N LYS A 182 -7.16 7.64 -13.45
CA LYS A 182 -6.81 8.54 -14.56
C LYS A 182 -6.39 9.92 -14.08
N ALA A 183 -7.06 10.47 -13.06
CA ALA A 183 -6.75 11.79 -12.53
C ALA A 183 -5.35 11.85 -11.89
N VAL A 184 -4.99 10.84 -11.09
CA VAL A 184 -3.65 10.81 -10.47
C VAL A 184 -2.54 10.48 -11.47
N GLU A 185 -2.82 9.65 -12.49
CA GLU A 185 -1.88 9.41 -13.60
C GLU A 185 -1.63 10.71 -14.39
N ALA A 186 -2.70 11.44 -14.76
CA ALA A 186 -2.58 12.71 -15.47
C ALA A 186 -1.83 13.79 -14.65
N ALA A 187 -1.87 13.70 -13.33
CA ALA A 187 -1.12 14.56 -12.41
C ALA A 187 0.36 14.18 -12.26
N GLY A 188 0.80 13.07 -12.86
CA GLY A 188 2.20 12.65 -12.89
C GLY A 188 2.58 11.57 -11.87
N ALA A 189 1.62 10.82 -11.31
CA ALA A 189 1.95 9.60 -10.57
C ALA A 189 2.69 8.62 -11.48
N ASP A 190 3.79 8.04 -11.01
CA ASP A 190 4.57 7.05 -11.77
C ASP A 190 4.03 5.63 -11.59
N ALA A 191 3.25 5.40 -10.52
CA ALA A 191 2.52 4.16 -10.26
C ALA A 191 1.27 4.45 -9.41
N ILE A 192 0.36 3.47 -9.34
CA ILE A 192 -0.85 3.55 -8.52
C ILE A 192 -0.86 2.34 -7.58
N SER A 193 -1.19 2.54 -6.30
CA SER A 193 -1.45 1.43 -5.38
C SER A 193 -2.89 1.44 -4.88
N LEU A 194 -3.54 0.29 -4.84
CA LEU A 194 -4.93 0.16 -4.38
C LEU A 194 -5.28 -1.27 -3.95
N ILE A 195 -6.16 -1.47 -2.98
CA ILE A 195 -6.98 -0.45 -2.30
C ILE A 195 -6.45 -0.10 -0.92
N ASN A 196 -6.73 1.12 -0.46
CA ASN A 196 -6.78 1.38 0.98
C ASN A 196 -8.01 0.68 1.61
N THR A 197 -8.26 0.86 2.90
CA THR A 197 -9.36 0.19 3.59
C THR A 197 -10.74 0.71 3.14
N LEU A 198 -11.72 -0.18 3.10
CA LEU A 198 -13.14 0.20 3.09
C LEU A 198 -13.51 0.83 4.44
N LEU A 199 -14.71 1.41 4.56
CA LEU A 199 -15.24 1.87 5.85
C LEU A 199 -16.13 0.80 6.47
N GLY A 200 -16.00 0.61 7.79
CA GLY A 200 -16.83 -0.31 8.55
C GLY A 200 -17.03 0.12 9.99
N MET A 201 -18.02 -0.49 10.65
CA MET A 201 -18.38 -0.25 12.04
C MET A 201 -18.77 -1.58 12.68
N ALA A 202 -18.44 -1.73 13.96
CA ALA A 202 -18.94 -2.81 14.80
C ALA A 202 -19.62 -2.20 16.02
N ILE A 203 -20.75 -2.78 16.44
CA ILE A 203 -21.53 -2.35 17.61
C ILE A 203 -21.48 -3.48 18.63
N ASP A 204 -21.10 -3.14 19.85
CA ASP A 204 -21.18 -4.05 20.98
C ASP A 204 -22.65 -4.20 21.41
N ILE A 205 -23.17 -5.43 21.37
CA ILE A 205 -24.60 -5.72 21.60
C ILE A 205 -25.03 -5.60 23.07
N HIS A 206 -24.08 -5.54 24.01
CA HIS A 206 -24.36 -5.43 25.44
C HIS A 206 -24.35 -3.97 25.89
N THR A 207 -23.47 -3.16 25.31
CA THR A 207 -23.35 -1.72 25.62
C THR A 207 -24.09 -0.82 24.65
N TRP A 208 -24.48 -1.35 23.47
CA TRP A 208 -25.06 -0.61 22.34
C TRP A 208 -24.17 0.54 21.85
N ARG A 209 -22.86 0.41 22.06
CA ARG A 209 -21.87 1.41 21.67
C ARG A 209 -20.99 0.90 20.53
N PRO A 210 -20.42 1.82 19.72
CA PRO A 210 -19.39 1.44 18.76
C PRO A 210 -18.21 0.77 19.47
N VAL A 211 -17.70 -0.31 18.88
CA VAL A 211 -16.54 -1.04 19.42
C VAL A 211 -15.28 -0.19 19.33
N LEU A 212 -15.10 0.54 18.23
CA LEU A 212 -13.95 1.42 18.03
C LEU A 212 -14.18 2.79 18.71
N GLY A 213 -13.11 3.35 19.26
CA GLY A 213 -13.14 4.69 19.86
C GLY A 213 -13.55 5.80 18.87
N ASN A 214 -13.22 5.63 17.59
CA ASN A 214 -13.57 6.57 16.51
C ASN A 214 -14.86 6.19 15.76
N ILE A 215 -15.71 5.32 16.32
CA ILE A 215 -17.00 4.88 15.75
C ILE A 215 -16.86 4.03 14.48
N VAL A 216 -16.34 4.64 13.41
CA VAL A 216 -16.04 4.03 12.12
C VAL A 216 -14.52 3.83 12.00
N GLY A 217 -14.14 2.71 11.41
CA GLY A 217 -12.75 2.37 11.12
C GLY A 217 -12.56 1.85 9.70
N GLY A 218 -11.29 1.72 9.32
CA GLY A 218 -10.88 1.07 8.10
C GLY A 218 -11.08 -0.44 8.19
N PHE A 219 -11.88 -1.00 7.29
CA PHE A 219 -12.13 -2.43 7.12
C PHE A 219 -11.13 -3.04 6.14
N SER A 220 -10.43 -4.08 6.59
CA SER A 220 -9.42 -4.82 5.83
C SER A 220 -9.47 -6.32 6.12
N GLY A 221 -8.63 -7.09 5.43
CA GLY A 221 -8.56 -8.55 5.54
C GLY A 221 -9.28 -9.27 4.40
N PRO A 222 -9.35 -10.61 4.43
CA PRO A 222 -9.88 -11.44 3.33
C PRO A 222 -11.24 -10.98 2.79
N ALA A 223 -12.11 -10.50 3.67
CA ALA A 223 -13.46 -10.06 3.32
C ALA A 223 -13.50 -8.94 2.28
N VAL A 224 -12.45 -8.11 2.15
CA VAL A 224 -12.42 -7.02 1.15
C VAL A 224 -11.87 -7.47 -0.21
N LYS A 225 -11.32 -8.69 -0.31
CA LYS A 225 -10.60 -9.18 -1.50
C LYS A 225 -11.41 -9.06 -2.81
N PRO A 226 -12.69 -9.48 -2.88
CA PRO A 226 -13.44 -9.40 -4.14
C PRO A 226 -13.63 -7.96 -4.64
N VAL A 227 -13.77 -7.00 -3.72
CA VAL A 227 -13.86 -5.57 -4.05
C VAL A 227 -12.51 -5.07 -4.57
N ALA A 228 -11.42 -5.44 -3.90
CA ALA A 228 -10.07 -5.06 -4.27
C ALA A 228 -9.67 -5.59 -5.66
N VAL A 229 -9.91 -6.88 -5.95
CA VAL A 229 -9.62 -7.49 -7.27
C VAL A 229 -10.37 -6.76 -8.39
N ARG A 230 -11.67 -6.51 -8.19
CA ARG A 230 -12.48 -5.73 -9.15
C ARG A 230 -11.90 -4.34 -9.40
N MET A 231 -11.53 -3.63 -8.33
CA MET A 231 -10.99 -2.27 -8.44
C MET A 231 -9.61 -2.24 -9.10
N VAL A 232 -8.74 -3.20 -8.81
CA VAL A 232 -7.45 -3.37 -9.47
C VAL A 232 -7.63 -3.59 -10.97
N TRP A 233 -8.55 -4.48 -11.35
CA TRP A 233 -8.89 -4.71 -12.76
C TRP A 233 -9.38 -3.43 -13.44
N GLN A 234 -10.31 -2.69 -12.81
CA GLN A 234 -10.81 -1.42 -13.36
C GLN A 234 -9.70 -0.38 -13.53
N ALA A 235 -8.85 -0.20 -12.52
CA ALA A 235 -7.76 0.78 -12.55
C ALA A 235 -6.70 0.41 -13.59
N ALA A 236 -6.26 -0.85 -13.62
CA ALA A 236 -5.23 -1.34 -14.55
C ALA A 236 -5.66 -1.21 -16.02
N ASN A 237 -6.95 -1.35 -16.32
CA ASN A 237 -7.49 -1.13 -17.67
C ASN A 237 -7.68 0.37 -18.02
N ALA A 238 -7.72 1.24 -17.01
CA ALA A 238 -7.98 2.66 -17.18
C ALA A 238 -6.72 3.51 -17.41
N VAL A 239 -5.56 3.01 -16.96
CA VAL A 239 -4.27 3.72 -16.92
C VAL A 239 -3.16 2.96 -17.64
N LYS A 240 -2.00 3.58 -17.82
CA LYS A 240 -0.78 3.00 -18.42
C LYS A 240 0.33 2.78 -17.41
N VAL A 241 0.36 3.56 -16.33
CA VAL A 241 1.30 3.36 -15.22
C VAL A 241 1.05 2.03 -14.52
N PRO A 242 2.10 1.39 -13.96
CA PRO A 242 1.95 0.13 -13.23
C PRO A 242 1.03 0.26 -12.02
N VAL A 243 0.27 -0.80 -11.75
CA VAL A 243 -0.67 -0.89 -10.64
C VAL A 243 -0.15 -1.87 -9.58
N ILE A 244 -0.12 -1.44 -8.32
CA ILE A 244 0.20 -2.26 -7.16
C ILE A 244 -1.11 -2.66 -6.47
N GLY A 245 -1.42 -3.96 -6.48
CA GLY A 245 -2.65 -4.50 -5.92
C GLY A 245 -2.54 -4.88 -4.45
N MET A 246 -3.53 -4.53 -3.63
CA MET A 246 -3.61 -4.96 -2.24
C MET A 246 -5.05 -5.01 -1.73
N GLY A 247 -5.28 -5.78 -0.67
CA GLY A 247 -6.58 -5.91 -0.01
C GLY A 247 -6.99 -7.37 0.14
N GLY A 248 -6.82 -7.93 1.33
CA GLY A 248 -7.26 -9.30 1.64
C GLY A 248 -6.42 -10.43 1.04
N ILE A 249 -5.21 -10.14 0.57
CA ILE A 249 -4.23 -11.15 0.15
C ILE A 249 -3.74 -11.89 1.39
N MET A 250 -4.00 -13.20 1.46
CA MET A 250 -3.51 -14.09 2.52
C MET A 250 -2.58 -15.18 1.99
N THR A 251 -2.70 -15.52 0.70
CA THR A 251 -2.01 -16.65 0.07
C THR A 251 -1.42 -16.24 -1.28
N ALA A 252 -0.54 -17.09 -1.82
CA ALA A 252 -0.02 -16.92 -3.18
C ALA A 252 -1.12 -16.97 -4.25
N ALA A 253 -2.16 -17.80 -4.05
CA ALA A 253 -3.30 -17.86 -4.96
C ALA A 253 -4.04 -16.51 -5.03
N ASP A 254 -4.23 -15.85 -3.89
CA ASP A 254 -4.79 -14.50 -3.85
C ASP A 254 -3.89 -13.51 -4.59
N ALA A 255 -2.57 -13.55 -4.38
CA ALA A 255 -1.65 -12.66 -5.08
C ALA A 255 -1.67 -12.87 -6.61
N VAL A 256 -1.69 -14.12 -7.07
CA VAL A 256 -1.83 -14.46 -8.50
C VAL A 256 -3.14 -13.92 -9.07
N GLU A 257 -4.25 -13.99 -8.32
CA GLU A 257 -5.54 -13.41 -8.73
C GLU A 257 -5.42 -11.90 -9.00
N PHE A 258 -4.74 -11.15 -8.12
CA PHE A 258 -4.48 -9.72 -8.32
C PHE A 258 -3.60 -9.44 -9.54
N MET A 259 -2.58 -10.26 -9.78
CA MET A 259 -1.71 -10.09 -10.95
C MET A 259 -2.47 -10.36 -12.24
N LEU A 260 -3.27 -11.43 -12.29
CA LEU A 260 -4.16 -11.72 -13.41
C LEU A 260 -5.14 -10.57 -13.70
N ALA A 261 -5.66 -9.92 -12.65
CA ALA A 261 -6.51 -8.75 -12.75
C ALA A 261 -5.80 -7.51 -13.34
N GLY A 262 -4.47 -7.43 -13.25
CA GLY A 262 -3.67 -6.34 -13.82
C GLY A 262 -2.62 -5.74 -12.89
N ALA A 263 -2.48 -6.24 -11.65
CA ALA A 263 -1.44 -5.76 -10.75
C ALA A 263 -0.05 -6.19 -11.24
N SER A 264 0.87 -5.22 -11.35
CA SER A 264 2.29 -5.44 -11.68
C SER A 264 3.12 -5.83 -10.44
N ALA A 265 2.64 -5.48 -9.25
CA ALA A 265 3.18 -5.90 -7.96
C ALA A 265 2.03 -5.98 -6.94
N ILE A 266 2.26 -6.59 -5.77
CA ILE A 266 1.23 -6.77 -4.75
C ILE A 266 1.73 -6.39 -3.36
N ALA A 267 0.85 -5.84 -2.52
CA ALA A 267 1.18 -5.55 -1.12
C ALA A 267 0.39 -6.42 -0.13
N VAL A 268 1.10 -7.06 0.80
CA VAL A 268 0.52 -7.91 1.86
C VAL A 268 0.35 -7.09 3.14
N GLY A 269 -0.88 -7.03 3.64
CA GLY A 269 -1.28 -6.20 4.78
C GLY A 269 -1.66 -7.01 6.02
N THR A 270 -2.96 -7.13 6.26
CA THR A 270 -3.56 -7.82 7.43
C THR A 270 -3.03 -9.23 7.67
N ALA A 271 -2.61 -9.95 6.63
CA ALA A 271 -2.02 -11.28 6.78
C ALA A 271 -0.79 -11.29 7.72
N ASN A 272 0.01 -10.21 7.73
CA ASN A 272 1.21 -10.12 8.58
C ASN A 272 0.88 -10.15 10.09
N PHE A 273 -0.32 -9.70 10.48
CA PHE A 273 -0.75 -9.77 11.87
C PHE A 273 -1.12 -11.19 12.32
N VAL A 274 -1.49 -12.05 11.37
CA VAL A 274 -1.84 -13.45 11.63
C VAL A 274 -0.60 -14.34 11.49
N ASN A 275 0.22 -14.08 10.47
CA ASN A 275 1.46 -14.78 10.19
C ASN A 275 2.56 -13.77 9.81
N PRO A 276 3.61 -13.56 10.63
CA PRO A 276 4.68 -12.61 10.31
C PRO A 276 5.46 -12.99 9.03
N TYR A 277 5.41 -14.25 8.59
CA TYR A 277 6.08 -14.74 7.38
C TYR A 277 5.25 -14.55 6.10
N ALA A 278 4.00 -14.06 6.20
CA ALA A 278 3.04 -14.07 5.10
C ALA A 278 3.57 -13.47 3.79
N ALA A 279 4.24 -12.32 3.83
CA ALA A 279 4.79 -11.70 2.62
C ALA A 279 5.83 -12.58 1.90
N VAL A 280 6.70 -13.26 2.66
CA VAL A 280 7.73 -14.14 2.09
C VAL A 280 7.13 -15.43 1.57
N GLU A 281 6.17 -16.02 2.31
CA GLU A 281 5.45 -17.22 1.88
C GLU A 281 4.66 -16.97 0.60
N VAL A 282 3.99 -15.81 0.49
CA VAL A 282 3.28 -15.39 -0.73
C VAL A 282 4.25 -15.29 -1.90
N ALA A 283 5.44 -14.68 -1.71
CA ALA A 283 6.46 -14.62 -2.76
C ALA A 283 6.94 -16.01 -3.20
N GLY A 284 7.19 -16.92 -2.24
CA GLY A 284 7.54 -18.30 -2.51
C GLY A 284 6.48 -19.03 -3.32
N GLY A 285 5.22 -18.95 -2.89
CA GLY A 285 4.11 -19.63 -3.57
C GLY A 285 3.81 -19.06 -4.97
N ILE A 286 4.09 -17.79 -5.26
CA ILE A 286 4.00 -17.26 -6.63
C ILE A 286 5.04 -17.96 -7.52
N ARG A 287 6.28 -18.14 -7.05
CA ARG A 287 7.32 -18.86 -7.80
C ARG A 287 6.96 -20.31 -8.03
N ASP A 288 6.37 -20.97 -7.04
CA ASP A 288 5.89 -22.35 -7.18
C ASP A 288 4.79 -22.43 -8.24
N TYR A 289 3.82 -21.50 -8.22
CA TYR A 289 2.77 -21.41 -9.23
C TYR A 289 3.32 -21.15 -10.65
N LEU A 290 4.32 -20.27 -10.80
CA LEU A 290 4.97 -20.04 -12.10
C LEU A 290 5.63 -21.32 -12.62
N THR A 291 6.33 -22.04 -11.73
CA THR A 291 6.99 -23.31 -12.07
C THR A 291 5.98 -24.37 -12.51
N GLU A 292 4.89 -24.52 -11.77
CA GLU A 292 3.79 -25.45 -12.09
C GLU A 292 3.16 -25.13 -13.46
N ARG A 293 3.01 -23.84 -13.79
CA ARG A 293 2.45 -23.38 -15.06
C ARG A 293 3.45 -23.32 -16.22
N GLY A 294 4.72 -23.66 -15.99
CA GLY A 294 5.78 -23.53 -16.99
C GLY A 294 6.03 -22.08 -17.44
N LEU A 295 5.76 -21.11 -16.57
CA LEU A 295 6.01 -19.69 -16.79
C LEU A 295 7.40 -19.33 -16.25
N ASN A 296 8.13 -18.51 -17.00
CA ASN A 296 9.51 -18.15 -16.67
C ASN A 296 9.63 -16.78 -16.00
N GLN A 297 8.59 -15.95 -16.09
CA GLN A 297 8.60 -14.58 -15.59
C GLN A 297 7.24 -14.19 -15.03
N VAL A 298 7.23 -13.59 -13.85
CA VAL A 298 6.00 -13.21 -13.14
C VAL A 298 5.15 -12.19 -13.91
N ASN A 299 5.79 -11.35 -14.72
CA ASN A 299 5.11 -10.40 -15.61
C ASN A 299 4.22 -11.08 -16.66
N GLN A 300 4.41 -12.38 -16.92
CA GLN A 300 3.52 -13.13 -17.81
C GLN A 300 2.10 -13.30 -17.23
N LEU A 301 1.90 -13.06 -15.92
CA LEU A 301 0.58 -13.08 -15.27
C LEU A 301 -0.19 -11.78 -15.45
N VAL A 302 0.51 -10.65 -15.58
CA VAL A 302 -0.07 -9.32 -15.44
C VAL A 302 -1.15 -9.08 -16.51
N GLY A 303 -2.38 -8.85 -16.06
CA GLY A 303 -3.52 -8.52 -16.92
C GLY A 303 -3.95 -9.66 -17.85
N LYS A 304 -3.66 -10.92 -17.51
CA LYS A 304 -4.02 -12.10 -18.32
C LYS A 304 -5.39 -12.71 -17.99
N VAL A 305 -6.19 -12.06 -17.16
CA VAL A 305 -7.58 -12.49 -16.95
C VAL A 305 -8.32 -12.54 -18.29
N ASN A 306 -8.99 -13.66 -18.57
CA ASN A 306 -9.86 -13.80 -19.72
C ASN A 306 -11.31 -13.58 -19.26
N CYS A 307 -11.95 -12.54 -19.79
CA CYS A 307 -13.33 -12.18 -19.44
C CYS A 307 -14.38 -12.69 -20.44
N GLY A 308 -13.99 -13.49 -21.43
CA GLY A 308 -14.85 -13.95 -22.53
C GLY A 308 -14.46 -13.33 -23.86
#